data_AF-A0A8J7FVQ4-F1
#
_entry.id   AF-A0A8J7FVQ4-F1
#
_cell.length_a   1.000
_cell.length_b   1.000
_cell.length_c   1.000
_cell.angle_alpha   90.00
_cell.angle_beta   90.00
_cell.angle_gamma   90.00
#
_symmetry.space_group_name_H-M   'P 1'
#
loop_
_entity.id
_entity.type
_entity.pdbx_description
1 polymer ?
#
loop_
_entity_poly.entity_id
_entity_poly.type
_entity_poly.pdbx_seq_one_letter_code
_entity_poly.pdbx_strand_id
1 'polypeptide(L)'
;MKWPIIILLIIVGAIPCIGQQMVYKPINSAFGGDNYNYNWLLSSANAQNQFKANTGYAGLKPNTAISGFQENLNRQLLNKISNGLFGGSYDDTKMDPGVYNLGSLNVTIAEYFGGLYISIIDILTGEQTNINLPNSY
;
A
#
# COMPACT_ATOMS: atom_id res chain seq x y z
N MET A 1 0.20 -52.52 -57.15
CA MET A 1 0.09 -51.11 -56.73
C MET A 1 0.15 -50.86 -55.21
N LYS A 2 0.47 -51.84 -54.35
CA LYS A 2 0.47 -51.67 -52.88
C LYS A 2 1.79 -51.10 -52.31
N TRP A 3 2.88 -51.36 -53.01
CA TRP A 3 4.25 -50.95 -52.65
C TRP A 3 4.45 -49.45 -52.42
N PRO A 4 3.93 -48.51 -53.25
CA PRO A 4 4.10 -47.08 -52.98
C PRO A 4 3.36 -46.63 -51.69
N ILE A 5 2.21 -47.24 -51.38
CA ILE A 5 1.45 -46.95 -50.16
C ILE A 5 2.22 -47.41 -48.92
N ILE A 6 2.87 -48.57 -48.99
CA ILE A 6 3.69 -49.10 -47.89
C ILE A 6 4.92 -48.21 -47.63
N ILE A 7 5.59 -47.75 -48.70
CA ILE A 7 6.75 -46.84 -48.57
C ILE A 7 6.33 -45.50 -47.97
N LEU A 8 5.19 -44.95 -48.38
CA LEU A 8 4.63 -43.73 -47.81
C LEU A 8 4.33 -43.88 -46.31
N LEU A 9 3.77 -45.02 -45.91
CA LEU A 9 3.43 -45.31 -44.51
C LEU A 9 4.66 -45.41 -43.61
N ILE A 10 5.76 -45.97 -44.12
CA ILE A 10 7.03 -46.06 -43.41
C ILE A 10 7.66 -44.68 -43.23
N ILE A 11 7.59 -43.81 -44.25
CA ILE A 11 8.13 -42.45 -44.18
C ILE A 11 7.37 -41.60 -43.17
N VAL A 12 6.03 -41.71 -43.12
CA VAL A 12 5.19 -40.98 -42.15
C VAL A 12 5.38 -41.50 -40.72
N GLY A 13 5.68 -42.79 -40.54
CA GLY A 13 5.96 -43.39 -39.23
C GLY A 13 7.34 -43.07 -38.65
N ALA A 14 8.27 -42.56 -39.46
CA ALA A 14 9.65 -42.29 -39.06
C ALA A 14 9.87 -40.89 -38.47
N ILE A 15 8.82 -40.14 -38.17
CA ILE A 15 8.93 -38.81 -37.57
C ILE A 15 9.44 -38.95 -36.12
N PRO A 16 10.58 -38.33 -35.76
CA PRO A 16 11.06 -38.38 -34.40
C PRO A 16 10.09 -37.65 -33.47
N CYS A 17 9.69 -38.32 -32.39
CA CYS A 17 8.90 -37.69 -31.33
C CYS A 17 9.82 -36.79 -30.49
N ILE A 18 9.54 -35.48 -30.49
CA ILE A 18 10.28 -34.51 -29.69
C ILE A 18 9.59 -34.40 -28.34
N GLY A 19 10.22 -34.94 -27.30
CA GLY A 19 9.83 -34.75 -25.90
C GLY A 19 10.76 -33.76 -25.21
N GLN A 20 10.22 -32.96 -24.30
CA GLN A 20 11.03 -32.10 -23.41
C GLN A 20 11.03 -32.66 -21.99
N GLN A 21 12.12 -32.41 -21.27
CA GLN A 21 12.20 -32.76 -19.85
C GLN A 21 11.34 -31.81 -19.02
N MET A 22 10.45 -32.35 -18.19
CA MET A 22 9.77 -31.55 -17.18
C MET A 22 10.72 -31.34 -16.00
N VAL A 23 11.09 -30.09 -15.76
CA VAL A 23 11.90 -29.69 -14.61
C VAL A 23 10.98 -29.10 -13.55
N TYR A 24 11.03 -29.65 -12.34
CA TYR A 24 10.27 -29.11 -11.22
C TYR A 24 10.89 -27.78 -10.75
N LYS A 25 10.08 -26.72 -10.78
CA LYS A 25 10.39 -25.44 -10.14
C LYS A 25 9.34 -25.16 -9.07
N PRO A 26 9.72 -25.00 -7.79
CA PRO A 26 8.80 -24.60 -6.75
C PRO A 26 8.11 -23.27 -7.09
N ILE A 27 6.82 -23.16 -6.75
CA ILE A 27 6.07 -21.92 -6.96
C ILE A 27 6.45 -20.88 -5.90
N ASN A 28 6.72 -21.34 -4.66
CA ASN A 28 7.14 -20.50 -3.56
C ASN A 28 8.63 -20.17 -3.65
N SER A 29 8.95 -18.88 -3.68
CA SER A 29 10.30 -18.32 -3.79
C SER A 29 11.23 -18.80 -2.67
N ALA A 30 10.71 -19.11 -1.48
CA ALA A 30 11.50 -19.60 -0.34
C ALA A 30 12.18 -20.95 -0.60
N PHE A 31 11.71 -21.72 -1.58
CA PHE A 31 12.27 -23.02 -1.95
C PHE A 31 13.06 -22.95 -3.27
N GLY A 32 13.49 -21.76 -3.72
CA GLY A 32 14.16 -21.56 -5.00
C GLY A 32 13.21 -21.35 -6.18
N GLY A 33 11.97 -20.98 -5.89
CA GLY A 33 10.97 -20.57 -6.88
C GLY A 33 11.18 -19.15 -7.40
N ASP A 34 10.25 -18.68 -8.23
CA ASP A 34 10.34 -17.33 -8.79
C ASP A 34 10.04 -16.24 -7.74
N ASN A 35 10.87 -15.20 -7.65
CA ASN A 35 10.69 -14.10 -6.69
C ASN A 35 9.46 -13.24 -7.00
N TYR A 36 9.03 -13.17 -8.26
CA TYR A 36 7.84 -12.39 -8.65
C TYR A 36 6.55 -12.93 -8.00
N ASN A 37 6.50 -14.23 -7.68
CA ASN A 37 5.32 -14.85 -7.08
C ASN A 37 5.17 -14.53 -5.59
N TYR A 38 6.22 -14.03 -4.93
CA TYR A 38 6.23 -13.81 -3.49
C TYR A 38 5.13 -12.84 -3.03
N ASN A 39 5.02 -11.68 -3.68
CA ASN A 39 4.06 -10.64 -3.30
C ASN A 39 2.61 -11.11 -3.45
N TRP A 40 2.33 -11.88 -4.51
CA TRP A 40 0.99 -12.45 -4.74
C TRP A 40 0.67 -13.53 -3.69
N LEU A 41 1.58 -14.48 -3.47
CA LEU A 41 1.41 -15.55 -2.46
C LEU A 41 1.19 -14.97 -1.06
N LEU A 42 1.96 -13.95 -0.68
CA LEU A 42 1.82 -13.29 0.61
C LEU A 42 0.48 -12.53 0.71
N SER A 43 0.06 -11.86 -0.35
CA SER A 43 -1.22 -11.14 -0.37
C SER A 43 -2.41 -12.10 -0.29
N SER A 44 -2.37 -13.21 -1.01
CA SER A 44 -3.40 -14.26 -0.95
C SER A 44 -3.47 -14.93 0.42
N ALA A 45 -2.31 -15.21 1.03
CA ALA A 45 -2.25 -15.76 2.38
C ALA A 45 -2.86 -14.80 3.42
N ASN A 46 -2.55 -13.51 3.34
CA ASN A 46 -3.12 -12.51 4.25
C ASN A 46 -4.62 -12.29 4.04
N ALA A 47 -5.11 -12.34 2.80
CA ALA A 47 -6.54 -12.19 2.50
C ALA A 47 -7.38 -13.34 3.07
N GLN A 48 -6.82 -14.54 3.13
CA GLN A 48 -7.47 -15.73 3.71
C GLN A 48 -7.20 -15.89 5.21
N ASN A 49 -6.31 -15.09 5.79
CA ASN A 49 -5.95 -15.19 7.19
C ASN A 49 -7.09 -14.71 8.10
N GLN A 50 -7.79 -15.66 8.70
CA GLN A 50 -8.89 -15.41 9.65
C GLN A 50 -8.39 -15.12 11.07
N PHE A 51 -7.10 -15.33 11.36
CA PHE A 51 -6.53 -15.06 12.67
C PHE A 51 -6.30 -13.56 12.84
N LYS A 52 -6.93 -12.99 13.87
CA LYS A 52 -6.64 -11.65 14.35
C LYS A 52 -5.74 -11.76 15.58
N ALA A 53 -4.81 -10.82 15.73
CA ALA A 53 -4.01 -10.74 16.95
C ALA A 53 -4.96 -10.58 18.16
N ASN A 54 -4.81 -11.42 19.18
CA ASN A 54 -5.54 -11.26 20.43
C ASN A 54 -5.01 -10.01 21.12
N THR A 55 -5.72 -8.88 21.03
CA THR A 55 -5.33 -7.60 21.62
C THR A 55 -5.58 -7.55 23.14
N GLY A 56 -5.28 -8.64 23.84
CA GLY A 56 -5.40 -8.77 25.29
C GLY A 56 -4.25 -8.13 26.10
N TYR A 57 -3.22 -7.59 25.45
CA TYR A 57 -2.15 -6.85 26.13
C TYR A 57 -1.74 -5.61 25.32
N ALA A 58 -1.65 -4.49 26.03
CA ALA A 58 -1.19 -3.21 25.54
C ALA A 58 0.23 -3.31 24.96
N GLY A 59 0.39 -2.95 23.70
CA GLY A 59 1.69 -2.84 23.05
C GLY A 59 1.66 -3.38 21.63
N LEU A 60 1.67 -2.46 20.67
CA LEU A 60 1.81 -2.69 19.22
C LEU A 60 0.53 -3.16 18.52
N LYS A 61 -0.29 -2.18 18.11
CA LYS A 61 -1.33 -2.38 17.09
C LYS A 61 -0.68 -3.02 15.85
N PRO A 62 -1.21 -4.15 15.33
CA PRO A 62 -0.76 -4.69 14.05
C PRO A 62 -1.07 -3.65 12.97
N ASN A 63 -0.03 -3.15 12.31
CA ASN A 63 -0.18 -2.30 11.14
C ASN A 63 -0.85 -3.10 10.03
N THR A 64 -2.15 -2.90 9.86
CA THR A 64 -2.91 -3.46 8.75
C THR A 64 -2.47 -2.76 7.47
N ALA A 65 -2.58 -3.42 6.31
CA ALA A 65 -2.26 -2.82 5.02
C ALA A 65 -3.00 -1.48 4.77
N ILE A 66 -4.17 -1.31 5.40
CA ILE A 66 -4.95 -0.06 5.40
C ILE A 66 -4.34 0.99 6.33
N SER A 67 -3.87 0.63 7.53
CA SER A 67 -3.16 1.59 8.39
C SER A 67 -1.84 2.02 7.75
N GLY A 68 -1.13 1.14 7.06
CA GLY A 68 0.08 1.47 6.29
C GLY A 68 -0.17 2.39 5.09
N PHE A 69 -1.34 2.28 4.46
CA PHE A 69 -1.78 3.21 3.41
C PHE A 69 -2.15 4.58 3.98
N GLN A 70 -2.92 4.59 5.08
CA GLN A 70 -3.32 5.83 5.77
C GLN A 70 -2.11 6.56 6.36
N GLU A 71 -1.14 5.84 6.91
CA GLU A 71 0.14 6.39 7.39
C GLU A 71 0.97 6.95 6.22
N ASN A 72 0.99 6.28 5.07
CA ASN A 72 1.66 6.80 3.87
C ASN A 72 0.99 8.07 3.34
N LEU A 73 -0.33 8.11 3.32
CA LEU A 73 -1.10 9.26 2.87
C LEU A 73 -0.92 10.44 3.83
N ASN A 74 -0.97 10.18 5.14
CA ASN A 74 -0.68 11.17 6.17
C ASN A 74 0.72 11.75 6.04
N ARG A 75 1.75 10.92 5.84
CA ARG A 75 3.13 11.42 5.63
C ARG A 75 3.25 12.23 4.35
N GLN A 76 2.60 11.83 3.26
CA GLN A 76 2.63 12.58 2.01
C GLN A 76 1.91 13.92 2.14
N LEU A 77 0.80 13.97 2.87
CA LEU A 77 0.06 15.19 3.17
C LEU A 77 0.86 16.11 4.10
N LEU A 78 1.43 15.58 5.18
CA LEU A 78 2.32 16.30 6.11
C LEU A 78 3.53 16.89 5.39
N ASN A 79 4.18 16.14 4.50
CA ASN A 79 5.32 16.65 3.73
C ASN A 79 4.90 17.77 2.77
N LYS A 80 3.70 17.71 2.19
CA LYS A 80 3.16 18.79 1.35
C LYS A 80 2.80 20.04 2.17
N ILE A 81 2.19 19.86 3.33
CA ILE A 81 1.86 20.93 4.27
C ILE A 81 3.15 21.58 4.81
N SER A 82 4.13 20.77 5.22
CA SER A 82 5.44 21.23 5.72
C SER A 82 6.16 22.05 4.65
N ASN A 83 6.28 21.54 3.42
CA ASN A 83 6.94 22.30 2.36
C ASN A 83 6.14 23.54 1.92
N GLY A 84 4.80 23.52 2.05
CA GLY A 84 3.93 24.66 1.78
C GLY A 84 3.93 25.73 2.88
N LEU A 85 4.11 25.34 4.14
CA LEU A 85 4.19 26.23 5.30
C LEU A 85 5.59 26.82 5.49
N PHE A 86 6.65 26.04 5.22
CA PHE A 86 8.04 26.42 5.49
C PHE A 86 8.85 26.84 4.26
N GLY A 87 8.23 26.83 3.06
CA GLY A 87 8.87 27.25 1.80
C GLY A 87 8.97 28.76 1.60
N GLY A 88 8.44 29.56 2.53
CA GLY A 88 8.35 31.00 2.37
C GLY A 88 8.38 31.74 3.69
N SER A 89 9.57 31.80 4.30
CA SER A 89 9.94 32.72 5.37
C SER A 89 9.40 32.41 6.78
N TYR A 90 10.23 32.78 7.77
CA TYR A 90 9.96 32.92 9.20
C TYR A 90 10.21 31.65 10.03
N ASP A 91 11.32 31.58 10.77
CA ASP A 91 11.62 32.29 12.03
C ASP A 91 10.57 32.02 13.13
N ASP A 92 11.01 31.31 14.15
CA ASP A 92 10.41 31.06 15.46
C ASP A 92 9.03 30.38 15.60
N THR A 93 9.07 29.05 15.58
CA THR A 93 8.42 28.03 16.46
C THR A 93 7.17 28.31 17.34
N LYS A 94 6.22 29.17 16.95
CA LYS A 94 4.91 29.25 17.64
C LYS A 94 3.73 29.18 16.69
N MET A 95 2.97 28.08 16.77
CA MET A 95 1.65 27.96 16.15
C MET A 95 0.65 28.69 17.03
N ASP A 96 0.37 29.96 16.73
CA ASP A 96 -0.65 30.72 17.42
C ASP A 96 -2.08 30.29 16.97
N PRO A 97 -3.09 30.31 17.86
CA PRO A 97 -4.48 30.07 17.48
C PRO A 97 -4.94 31.07 16.42
N GLY A 98 -5.52 30.60 15.32
CA GLY A 98 -5.86 31.45 14.19
C GLY A 98 -6.43 30.71 12.97
N VAL A 99 -6.91 31.48 12.00
CA VAL A 99 -7.38 30.98 10.71
C VAL A 99 -6.32 31.24 9.65
N TYR A 100 -5.83 30.16 9.05
CA TYR A 100 -4.80 30.17 8.02
C TYR A 100 -5.41 29.74 6.69
N ASN A 101 -5.20 30.54 5.65
CA ASN A 101 -5.63 30.22 4.29
C ASN A 101 -4.43 29.68 3.50
N LEU A 102 -4.48 28.41 3.12
CA LEU A 102 -3.49 27.73 2.31
C LEU A 102 -4.09 27.36 0.95
N GLY A 103 -4.05 28.31 0.01
CA GLY A 103 -4.61 28.10 -1.33
C GLY A 103 -6.11 27.84 -1.29
N SER A 104 -6.53 26.60 -1.54
CA SER A 104 -7.93 26.14 -1.42
C SER A 104 -8.31 25.63 -0.03
N LEU A 105 -7.36 25.53 0.90
CA LEU A 105 -7.61 24.99 2.24
C LEU A 105 -7.75 26.14 3.24
N ASN A 106 -8.85 26.15 3.98
CA ASN A 106 -9.04 26.99 5.16
C ASN A 106 -8.75 26.14 6.41
N VAL A 107 -7.71 26.49 7.15
CA VAL A 107 -7.28 25.80 8.36
C VAL A 107 -7.59 26.67 9.56
N THR A 108 -8.46 26.21 10.44
CA THR A 108 -8.80 26.88 11.70
C THR A 108 -8.17 26.12 12.85
N ILE A 109 -7.33 26.80 13.63
CA ILE A 109 -6.70 26.26 14.83
C ILE A 109 -7.34 26.94 16.05
N ALA A 110 -7.97 26.16 16.90
CA ALA A 110 -8.60 26.62 18.14
C ALA A 110 -8.10 25.80 19.33
N GLU A 111 -7.86 26.46 20.46
CA GLU A 111 -7.55 25.79 21.71
C GLU A 111 -8.84 25.42 22.45
N TYR A 112 -8.87 24.24 23.07
CA TYR A 112 -9.93 23.83 23.97
C TYR A 112 -9.34 23.27 25.27
N PHE A 113 -10.16 23.14 26.32
CA PHE A 113 -9.72 22.72 27.66
C PHE A 113 -8.96 21.37 27.69
N GLY A 114 -9.10 20.54 26.65
CA GLY A 114 -8.42 19.26 26.52
C GLY A 114 -7.30 19.20 25.47
N GLY A 115 -6.90 20.32 24.85
CA GLY A 115 -5.79 20.38 23.89
C GLY A 115 -6.07 21.28 22.66
N LEU A 116 -5.57 20.87 21.49
CA LEU A 116 -5.69 21.66 20.25
C LEU A 116 -6.75 21.05 19.32
N TYR A 117 -7.64 21.88 18.80
CA TYR A 117 -8.63 21.54 17.79
C TYR A 117 -8.22 22.17 16.45
N ILE A 118 -8.05 21.34 15.42
CA ILE A 118 -7.71 21.79 14.07
C ILE A 118 -8.83 21.35 13.13
N SER A 119 -9.46 22.31 12.45
CA SER A 119 -10.47 22.08 11.42
C SER A 119 -9.92 22.53 10.07
N ILE A 120 -9.84 21.61 9.12
CA ILE A 120 -9.38 21.87 7.76
C ILE A 120 -10.58 21.73 6.82
N ILE A 121 -10.85 22.75 6.03
CA ILE A 121 -11.92 22.76 5.03
C ILE A 121 -11.31 23.04 3.66
N ASP A 122 -11.56 22.17 2.69
CA ASP A 122 -11.27 22.47 1.29
C ASP A 122 -12.43 23.26 0.68
N ILE A 123 -12.17 24.50 0.25
CA ILE A 123 -13.19 25.40 -0.30
C ILE A 123 -13.61 25.03 -1.73
N LEU A 124 -12.86 24.18 -2.43
CA LEU A 124 -13.17 23.71 -3.79
C LEU A 124 -14.02 22.45 -3.77
N THR A 125 -13.73 21.52 -2.86
CA THR A 125 -14.44 20.24 -2.77
C THR A 125 -15.51 20.21 -1.67
N GLY A 126 -15.42 21.11 -0.69
CA GLY A 126 -16.27 21.12 0.50
C GLY A 126 -15.90 20.04 1.53
N GLU A 127 -14.80 19.31 1.33
CA GLU A 127 -14.37 18.26 2.26
C GLU A 127 -13.81 18.85 3.56
N GLN A 128 -14.25 18.31 4.68
CA GLN A 128 -13.84 18.75 6.02
C GLN A 128 -13.10 17.64 6.76
N THR A 129 -11.95 17.99 7.34
CA THR A 129 -11.16 17.11 8.21
C THR A 129 -10.98 17.77 9.56
N ASN A 130 -11.39 17.08 10.63
CA ASN A 130 -11.26 17.55 12.00
C ASN A 130 -10.23 16.69 12.75
N ILE A 131 -9.27 17.35 13.38
CA ILE A 131 -8.19 16.72 14.14
C ILE A 131 -8.22 17.26 15.56
N ASN A 132 -8.40 16.35 16.52
CA ASN A 132 -8.39 16.67 17.94
C ASN A 132 -7.09 16.13 18.54
N LEU A 133 -6.22 17.01 19.01
CA LEU A 133 -5.01 16.66 19.73
C LEU A 133 -5.29 16.77 21.23
N PRO A 134 -5.33 15.65 21.98
CA PRO A 134 -5.46 15.70 23.43
C PRO A 134 -4.14 16.15 24.08
N ASN A 135 -4.23 17.00 25.11
CA ASN A 135 -3.08 17.42 25.88
C ASN A 135 -2.50 16.19 26.63
N SER A 136 -1.22 15.90 26.40
CA SER A 136 -0.52 14.84 27.14
C SER A 136 0.00 15.45 28.43
N TYR A 137 -0.62 15.12 29.56
CA TYR A 137 -0.05 15.41 30.88
C TYR A 137 1.19 14.54 31.15
#